data_AF-A0A2V8Q438-F1
#
_entry.id   AF-A0A2V8Q438-F1
#
_cell.length_a   1.000
_cell.length_b   1.000
_cell.length_c   1.000
_cell.angle_alpha   90.00
_cell.angle_beta   90.00
_cell.angle_gamma   90.00
#
_symmetry.space_group_name_H-M   'P 1'
#
loop_
_entity.id
_entity.type
_entity.pdbx_description
1 polymer ?
#
loop_
_entity_poly.entity_id
_entity_poly.type
_entity_poly.pdbx_seq_one_letter_code
_entity_poly.pdbx_strand_id
1 'polypeptide(L)'
;MGLWTRMKRSMRALFGGVIEKTEDPELILQQTIRDMRDRVPELNNSVAQVMATEKLLAKNKERLENQVVDLDSKIRASVKMGRDDIATAYIGQLQQAQVDLQKTGQQLDHATSASKQALKARDNYVLQMQRRTAEAMQLINQSKQAKLQEQLAQTMESFQLGDDASTFNEMRDKIDRRAAAAEAKMQLGAASVDTQMQDIEREAMDMQLQDKLLAYKKDMGLLGAGTSAPTPQALPAEGETSGGNNGSRSG
;
A
#
# COMPACT_ATOMS: atom_id res chain seq x y z
N MET A 1 -27.53 2.32 -39.14
CA MET A 1 -26.49 3.35 -38.87
C MET A 1 -25.82 3.01 -37.54
N GLY A 2 -24.54 2.65 -37.56
CA GLY A 2 -23.89 1.88 -36.49
C GLY A 2 -23.62 2.64 -35.19
N LEU A 3 -23.64 1.92 -34.07
CA LEU A 3 -23.26 2.41 -32.74
C LEU A 3 -21.86 3.07 -32.71
N TRP A 4 -20.98 2.65 -33.63
CA TRP A 4 -19.64 3.20 -33.81
C TRP A 4 -19.62 4.66 -34.29
N THR A 5 -20.52 5.05 -35.20
CA THR A 5 -20.62 6.47 -35.61
C THR A 5 -21.25 7.31 -34.52
N ARG A 6 -22.11 6.72 -33.66
CA ARG A 6 -22.63 7.39 -32.46
C ARG A 6 -21.52 7.62 -31.43
N MET A 7 -20.62 6.65 -31.24
CA MET A 7 -19.45 6.73 -30.35
C MET A 7 -18.39 7.74 -30.84
N LYS A 8 -18.08 7.75 -32.14
CA LYS A 8 -17.20 8.77 -32.73
C LYS A 8 -17.82 10.17 -32.67
N ARG A 9 -19.15 10.27 -32.79
CA ARG A 9 -19.87 11.55 -32.68
C ARG A 9 -19.98 12.03 -31.24
N SER A 10 -20.12 11.14 -30.25
CA SER A 10 -20.03 11.52 -28.84
C SER A 10 -18.59 11.89 -28.44
N MET A 11 -17.57 11.20 -28.97
CA MET A 11 -16.18 11.65 -28.82
C MET A 11 -15.95 13.01 -29.48
N ARG A 12 -16.45 13.24 -30.70
CA ARG A 12 -16.31 14.55 -31.38
C ARG A 12 -17.17 15.66 -30.76
N ALA A 13 -18.26 15.31 -30.06
CA ALA A 13 -19.06 16.25 -29.27
C ALA A 13 -18.39 16.58 -27.92
N LEU A 14 -17.65 15.65 -27.31
CA LEU A 14 -16.78 15.93 -26.16
C LEU A 14 -15.64 16.89 -26.52
N PHE A 15 -15.09 16.79 -27.74
CA PHE A 15 -14.00 17.67 -28.20
C PHE A 15 -14.45 18.89 -29.03
N GLY A 16 -15.75 19.09 -29.23
CA GLY A 16 -16.28 20.02 -30.25
C GLY A 16 -17.18 21.14 -29.74
N GLY A 17 -17.38 21.28 -28.43
CA GLY A 17 -18.41 22.20 -27.95
C GLY A 17 -18.37 22.59 -26.48
N VAL A 18 -17.21 22.48 -25.82
CA VAL A 18 -17.06 23.05 -24.47
C VAL A 18 -15.89 24.03 -24.48
N ILE A 19 -16.30 25.29 -24.57
CA ILE A 19 -15.59 26.43 -24.01
C ILE A 19 -15.62 26.21 -22.48
N GLU A 20 -14.72 25.37 -21.97
CA GLU A 20 -14.27 25.39 -20.58
C GLU A 20 -12.83 25.87 -20.63
N LYS A 21 -12.73 27.19 -20.84
CA LYS A 21 -11.58 27.95 -20.38
C LYS A 21 -11.39 27.60 -18.89
N THR A 22 -10.13 27.37 -18.49
CA THR A 22 -9.60 27.40 -17.11
C THR A 22 -9.61 26.13 -16.22
N GLU A 23 -9.44 24.91 -16.72
CA GLU A 23 -8.86 23.85 -15.85
C GLU A 23 -7.42 23.57 -16.26
N ASP A 24 -6.48 23.79 -15.33
CA ASP A 24 -5.06 23.53 -15.53
C ASP A 24 -4.87 22.04 -15.85
N PRO A 25 -4.33 21.66 -17.03
CA PRO A 25 -4.14 20.26 -17.39
C PRO A 25 -3.32 19.48 -16.36
N GLU A 26 -2.44 20.17 -15.61
CA GLU A 26 -1.72 19.57 -14.49
C GLU A 26 -2.67 19.12 -13.37
N LEU A 27 -3.70 19.90 -13.04
CA LEU A 27 -4.67 19.58 -12.00
C LEU A 27 -5.52 18.38 -12.40
N ILE A 28 -5.93 18.28 -13.67
CA ILE A 28 -6.69 17.13 -14.17
C ILE A 28 -5.86 15.84 -14.05
N LEU A 29 -4.58 15.88 -14.43
CA LEU A 29 -3.68 14.73 -14.30
C LEU A 29 -3.45 14.33 -12.84
N GLN A 30 -3.25 15.32 -11.95
CA GLN A 30 -3.11 15.06 -10.51
C GLN A 30 -4.37 14.47 -9.90
N GLN A 31 -5.55 14.99 -10.26
CA GLN A 31 -6.83 14.44 -9.82
C GLN A 31 -7.03 13.02 -10.33
N THR A 32 -6.71 12.75 -11.60
CA THR A 32 -6.79 11.40 -12.18
C THR A 32 -5.91 10.42 -11.41
N ILE A 33 -4.68 10.79 -11.06
CA ILE A 33 -3.79 9.94 -10.24
C ILE A 33 -4.42 9.67 -8.87
N ARG A 34 -4.99 10.68 -8.23
CA ARG A 34 -5.67 10.55 -6.94
C ARG A 34 -6.86 9.60 -7.04
N ASP A 35 -7.75 9.80 -8.01
CA ASP A 35 -8.93 8.95 -8.23
C ASP A 35 -8.54 7.49 -8.47
N MET A 36 -7.47 7.24 -9.23
CA MET A 36 -6.99 5.87 -9.45
C MET A 36 -6.45 5.24 -8.16
N ARG A 37 -5.74 6.01 -7.32
CA ARG A 37 -5.23 5.54 -6.02
C ARG A 37 -6.37 5.23 -5.07
N ASP A 38 -7.40 6.07 -5.05
CA ASP A 38 -8.56 5.94 -4.16
C ASP A 38 -9.42 4.70 -4.51
N ARG A 39 -9.37 4.25 -5.76
CA ARG A 39 -10.03 2.99 -6.20
C ARG A 39 -9.30 1.72 -5.76
N VAL A 40 -8.01 1.78 -5.43
CA VAL A 40 -7.24 0.58 -5.04
C VAL A 40 -7.79 -0.07 -3.75
N PRO A 41 -8.08 0.68 -2.67
CA PRO A 41 -8.77 0.13 -1.50
C PRO A 41 -10.11 -0.54 -1.83
N GLU A 42 -10.95 0.09 -2.65
CA GLU A 42 -12.27 -0.46 -3.05
C GLU A 42 -12.12 -1.79 -3.79
N LEU A 43 -11.14 -1.86 -4.69
CA LEU A 43 -10.83 -3.07 -5.44
C LEU A 43 -10.27 -4.17 -4.53
N ASN A 44 -9.39 -3.83 -3.59
CA ASN A 44 -8.87 -4.76 -2.59
C ASN A 44 -9.99 -5.33 -1.71
N ASN A 45 -10.94 -4.50 -1.28
CA ASN A 45 -12.11 -4.95 -0.51
C ASN A 45 -12.97 -5.92 -1.33
N SER A 46 -13.21 -5.61 -2.60
CA SER A 46 -13.98 -6.48 -3.50
C SER A 46 -13.29 -7.85 -3.70
N VAL A 47 -11.98 -7.85 -3.93
CA VAL A 47 -11.19 -9.09 -4.02
C VAL A 47 -11.25 -9.88 -2.71
N ALA A 48 -11.08 -9.21 -1.57
CA ALA A 48 -11.15 -9.83 -0.26
C ALA A 48 -12.50 -10.51 0.01
N GLN A 49 -13.61 -9.90 -0.43
CA GLN A 49 -14.95 -10.49 -0.29
C GLN A 49 -15.10 -11.77 -1.13
N VAL A 50 -14.56 -11.79 -2.35
CA VAL A 50 -14.58 -12.99 -3.20
C VAL A 50 -13.73 -14.10 -2.58
N MET A 51 -12.52 -13.77 -2.11
CA MET A 51 -11.64 -14.73 -1.41
C MET A 51 -12.26 -15.24 -0.10
N ALA A 52 -12.97 -14.38 0.64
CA ALA A 52 -13.67 -14.79 1.84
C ALA A 52 -14.77 -15.82 1.53
N THR A 53 -15.52 -15.61 0.44
CA THR A 53 -16.53 -16.55 -0.03
C THR A 53 -15.92 -17.90 -0.41
N GLU A 54 -14.82 -17.91 -1.16
CA GLU A 54 -14.04 -19.11 -1.47
C GLU A 54 -13.62 -19.85 -0.18
N LYS A 55 -13.05 -19.14 0.79
CA LYS A 55 -12.58 -19.72 2.05
C LYS A 55 -13.71 -20.29 2.90
N LEU A 56 -14.88 -19.65 2.91
CA LEU A 56 -16.08 -20.16 3.58
C LEU A 56 -16.58 -21.45 2.93
N LEU A 57 -16.60 -21.51 1.60
CA LEU A 57 -16.96 -22.73 0.86
C LEU A 57 -15.97 -23.86 1.11
N ALA A 58 -14.67 -23.57 1.16
CA ALA A 58 -13.63 -24.55 1.47
C ALA A 58 -13.83 -25.14 2.88
N LYS A 59 -14.07 -24.30 3.88
CA LYS A 59 -14.38 -24.75 5.25
C LYS A 59 -15.68 -25.56 5.32
N ASN A 60 -16.70 -25.17 4.56
CA ASN A 60 -17.96 -25.90 4.53
C ASN A 60 -17.79 -27.28 3.90
N LYS A 61 -16.98 -27.38 2.83
CA LYS A 61 -16.61 -28.64 2.20
C LYS A 61 -15.90 -29.57 3.21
N GLU A 62 -14.88 -29.08 3.90
CA GLU A 62 -14.15 -29.84 4.94
C GLU A 62 -15.09 -30.35 6.04
N ARG A 63 -16.01 -29.49 6.51
CA ARG A 63 -17.02 -29.89 7.50
C ARG A 63 -17.92 -31.03 6.99
N LEU A 64 -18.35 -30.97 5.72
CA LEU A 64 -19.18 -32.00 5.11
C LEU A 64 -18.39 -33.31 4.91
N GLU A 65 -17.11 -33.24 4.55
CA GLU A 65 -16.23 -34.41 4.45
C GLU A 65 -16.11 -35.13 5.81
N ASN A 66 -15.87 -34.37 6.88
CA ASN A 66 -15.84 -34.92 8.24
C ASN A 66 -17.19 -35.51 8.64
N GLN A 67 -18.30 -34.83 8.32
CA GLN A 67 -19.65 -35.33 8.58
C GLN A 67 -19.93 -36.65 7.87
N VAL A 68 -19.46 -36.83 6.63
CA VAL A 68 -19.57 -38.07 5.87
C VAL A 68 -18.83 -39.20 6.58
N VAL A 69 -17.59 -38.97 7.03
CA VAL A 69 -16.79 -39.95 7.78
C VAL A 69 -17.46 -40.34 9.10
N ASP A 70 -17.97 -39.35 9.83
CA ASP A 70 -18.65 -39.56 11.11
C ASP A 70 -19.94 -40.38 10.93
N LEU A 71 -20.76 -40.05 9.93
CA LEU A 71 -22.00 -40.78 9.65
C LEU A 71 -21.70 -42.24 9.25
N ASP A 72 -20.69 -42.45 8.40
CA ASP A 72 -20.23 -43.78 8.00
C ASP A 72 -19.76 -44.63 9.21
N SER A 73 -19.06 -44.01 10.17
CA SER A 73 -18.70 -44.68 11.43
C SER A 73 -19.93 -45.06 12.29
N LYS A 74 -20.93 -44.18 12.36
CA LYS A 74 -22.19 -44.40 13.11
C LYS A 74 -23.06 -45.48 12.48
N ILE A 75 -23.10 -45.55 11.14
CA ILE A 75 -23.78 -46.61 10.39
C ILE A 75 -23.18 -47.95 10.77
N ARG A 76 -21.84 -48.10 10.67
CA ARG A 76 -21.14 -49.34 11.05
C ARG A 76 -21.41 -49.75 12.50
N ALA A 77 -21.40 -48.81 13.44
CA ALA A 77 -21.69 -49.11 14.84
C ALA A 77 -23.13 -49.59 15.04
N SER A 78 -24.10 -48.95 14.39
CA SER A 78 -25.53 -49.29 14.50
C SER A 78 -25.82 -50.68 13.93
N VAL A 79 -25.22 -51.02 12.78
CA VAL A 79 -25.30 -52.36 12.17
C VAL A 79 -24.70 -53.42 13.10
N LYS A 80 -23.52 -53.17 13.69
CA LYS A 80 -22.91 -54.10 14.67
C LYS A 80 -23.79 -54.34 15.90
N MET A 81 -24.61 -53.36 16.28
CA MET A 81 -25.55 -53.45 17.40
C MET A 81 -26.91 -54.05 17.00
N GLY A 82 -27.11 -54.44 15.73
CA GLY A 82 -28.38 -54.96 15.22
C GLY A 82 -29.52 -53.94 15.19
N ARG A 83 -29.18 -52.64 15.16
CA ARG A 83 -30.16 -51.53 15.11
C ARG A 83 -30.31 -51.00 13.69
N ASP A 84 -30.98 -51.78 12.85
CA ASP A 84 -31.14 -51.51 11.42
C ASP A 84 -31.99 -50.27 11.13
N ASP A 85 -32.95 -49.97 12.02
CA ASP A 85 -33.77 -48.75 12.00
C ASP A 85 -32.91 -47.49 12.12
N ILE A 86 -31.99 -47.47 13.10
CA ILE A 86 -31.06 -46.36 13.32
C ILE A 86 -30.02 -46.29 12.19
N ALA A 87 -29.52 -47.43 11.72
CA ALA A 87 -28.59 -47.48 10.60
C ALA A 87 -29.21 -46.87 9.32
N THR A 88 -30.47 -47.21 9.03
CA THR A 88 -31.21 -46.68 7.88
C THR A 88 -31.36 -45.15 7.95
N ALA A 89 -31.66 -44.62 9.15
CA ALA A 89 -31.74 -43.17 9.34
C ALA A 89 -30.40 -42.46 9.07
N TYR A 90 -29.28 -43.03 9.55
CA TYR A 90 -27.95 -42.47 9.26
C TYR A 90 -27.55 -42.59 7.80
N ILE A 91 -27.96 -43.66 7.09
CA ILE A 91 -27.74 -43.80 5.65
C ILE A 91 -28.43 -42.66 4.88
N GLY A 92 -29.66 -42.31 5.24
CA GLY A 92 -30.36 -41.15 4.65
C GLY A 92 -29.61 -39.84 4.86
N GLN A 93 -29.09 -39.61 6.07
CA GLN A 93 -28.26 -38.43 6.36
C GLN A 93 -26.93 -38.43 5.59
N LEU A 94 -26.30 -39.61 5.42
CA LEU A 94 -25.07 -39.76 4.67
C LEU A 94 -25.27 -39.40 3.19
N GLN A 95 -26.33 -39.89 2.58
CA GLN A 95 -26.67 -39.57 1.18
C GLN A 95 -26.89 -38.07 1.00
N GLN A 96 -27.63 -37.44 1.92
CA GLN A 96 -27.84 -35.99 1.88
C GLN A 96 -26.51 -35.23 2.01
N ALA A 97 -25.65 -35.61 2.98
CA ALA A 97 -24.34 -34.98 3.16
C ALA A 97 -23.43 -35.14 1.93
N GLN A 98 -23.50 -36.27 1.23
CA GLN A 98 -22.75 -36.49 -0.02
C GLN A 98 -23.24 -35.60 -1.17
N VAL A 99 -24.56 -35.42 -1.32
CA VAL A 99 -25.14 -34.50 -2.31
C VAL A 99 -24.72 -33.05 -2.01
N ASP A 100 -24.81 -32.64 -0.74
CA ASP A 100 -24.39 -31.31 -0.31
C ASP A 100 -22.88 -31.10 -0.49
N LEU A 101 -22.07 -32.12 -0.26
CA LEU A 101 -20.63 -32.10 -0.49
C LEU A 101 -20.31 -31.90 -1.98
N GLN A 102 -20.96 -32.64 -2.87
CA GLN A 102 -20.78 -32.49 -4.31
C GLN A 102 -21.15 -31.08 -4.77
N LYS A 103 -22.31 -30.57 -4.33
CA LYS A 103 -22.77 -29.21 -4.66
C LYS A 103 -21.80 -28.15 -4.13
N THR A 104 -21.36 -28.28 -2.89
CA THR A 104 -20.39 -27.35 -2.27
C THR A 104 -19.04 -27.41 -3.01
N GLY A 105 -18.62 -28.59 -3.47
CA GLY A 105 -17.42 -28.76 -4.29
C GLY A 105 -17.49 -27.96 -5.59
N GLN A 106 -18.59 -28.08 -6.34
CA GLN A 106 -18.78 -27.30 -7.57
C GLN A 106 -18.79 -25.79 -7.29
N GLN A 107 -19.47 -25.35 -6.23
CA GLN A 107 -19.48 -23.95 -5.82
C GLN A 107 -18.08 -23.45 -5.47
N LEU A 108 -17.28 -24.26 -4.78
CA LEU A 108 -15.89 -23.94 -4.43
C LEU A 108 -15.02 -23.81 -5.69
N ASP A 109 -15.18 -24.68 -6.67
CA ASP A 109 -14.41 -24.61 -7.93
C ASP A 109 -14.70 -23.29 -8.68
N HIS A 110 -15.98 -22.91 -8.76
CA HIS A 110 -16.38 -21.63 -9.33
C HIS A 110 -15.82 -20.44 -8.53
N ALA A 111 -15.90 -20.48 -7.19
CA ALA A 111 -15.38 -19.43 -6.33
C ALA A 111 -13.85 -19.30 -6.44
N THR A 112 -13.13 -20.42 -6.56
CA THR A 112 -11.67 -20.45 -6.77
C THR A 112 -11.29 -19.78 -8.09
N SER A 113 -12.04 -20.06 -9.16
CA SER A 113 -11.81 -19.41 -10.46
C SER A 113 -12.11 -17.90 -10.39
N ALA A 114 -13.21 -17.51 -9.74
CA ALA A 114 -13.58 -16.11 -9.57
C ALA A 114 -12.54 -15.34 -8.74
N SER A 115 -12.05 -15.94 -7.66
CA SER A 115 -10.98 -15.40 -6.79
C SER A 115 -9.68 -15.15 -7.56
N LYS A 116 -9.24 -16.14 -8.35
CA LYS A 116 -8.06 -15.99 -9.24
C LYS A 116 -8.25 -14.88 -10.27
N GLN A 117 -9.43 -14.78 -10.87
CA GLN A 117 -9.75 -13.72 -11.84
C GLN A 117 -9.77 -12.34 -11.18
N ALA A 118 -10.34 -12.23 -9.97
CA ALA A 118 -10.40 -10.99 -9.21
C ALA A 118 -8.99 -10.50 -8.83
N LEU A 119 -8.12 -11.40 -8.35
CA LEU A 119 -6.71 -11.10 -8.08
C LEU A 119 -5.99 -10.59 -9.33
N LYS A 120 -6.12 -11.32 -10.45
CA LYS A 120 -5.51 -10.91 -11.73
C LYS A 120 -6.02 -9.56 -12.22
N ALA A 121 -7.32 -9.30 -12.09
CA ALA A 121 -7.92 -8.02 -12.47
C ALA A 121 -7.36 -6.87 -11.61
N ARG A 122 -7.21 -7.10 -10.30
CA ARG A 122 -6.59 -6.15 -9.37
C ARG A 122 -5.13 -5.88 -9.69
N ASP A 123 -4.34 -6.90 -9.94
CA ASP A 123 -2.92 -6.73 -10.27
C ASP A 123 -2.73 -6.00 -11.60
N ASN A 124 -3.55 -6.33 -12.61
CA ASN A 124 -3.57 -5.61 -13.88
C ASN A 124 -3.98 -4.14 -13.70
N TYR A 125 -4.94 -3.85 -12.83
CA TYR A 125 -5.36 -2.48 -12.52
C TYR A 125 -4.22 -1.69 -11.88
N VAL A 126 -3.57 -2.26 -10.86
CA VAL A 126 -2.43 -1.62 -10.17
C VAL A 126 -1.27 -1.36 -11.14
N LEU A 127 -0.94 -2.32 -12.00
CA LEU A 127 0.10 -2.15 -13.01
C LEU A 127 -0.25 -1.03 -14.01
N GLN A 128 -1.49 -0.98 -14.48
CA GLN A 128 -1.95 0.10 -15.37
C GLN A 128 -1.94 1.45 -14.67
N MET A 129 -2.37 1.51 -13.41
CA MET A 129 -2.30 2.72 -12.59
C MET A 129 -0.88 3.25 -12.49
N GLN A 130 0.10 2.39 -12.19
CA GLN A 130 1.51 2.79 -12.10
C GLN A 130 2.01 3.38 -13.44
N ARG A 131 1.72 2.71 -14.56
CA ARG A 131 2.08 3.20 -15.90
C ARG A 131 1.46 4.55 -16.22
N ARG A 132 0.16 4.71 -15.97
CA ARG A 132 -0.57 5.97 -16.19
C ARG A 132 -0.09 7.08 -15.27
N THR A 133 0.27 6.76 -14.03
CA THR A 133 0.83 7.72 -13.09
C THR A 133 2.18 8.23 -13.58
N ALA A 134 3.06 7.35 -14.06
CA ALA A 134 4.35 7.74 -14.62
C ALA A 134 4.19 8.64 -15.86
N GLU A 135 3.29 8.27 -16.78
CA GLU A 135 2.97 9.07 -17.98
C GLU A 135 2.42 10.46 -17.60
N ALA A 136 1.47 10.51 -16.65
CA ALA A 136 0.91 11.75 -16.15
C ALA A 136 1.97 12.65 -15.47
N MET A 137 2.89 12.08 -14.69
CA MET A 137 3.99 12.84 -14.08
C MET A 137 4.95 13.42 -15.14
N GLN A 138 5.25 12.67 -16.20
CA GLN A 138 6.05 13.17 -17.31
C GLN A 138 5.38 14.36 -18.00
N LEU A 139 4.07 14.27 -18.28
CA LEU A 139 3.30 15.36 -18.87
C LEU A 139 3.23 16.60 -17.97
N ILE A 140 3.04 16.42 -16.66
CA ILE A 140 3.09 17.52 -15.69
C ILE A 140 4.45 18.22 -15.73
N ASN A 141 5.55 17.46 -15.76
CA ASN A 141 6.90 18.04 -15.82
C ASN A 141 7.15 18.79 -17.13
N GLN A 142 6.70 18.25 -18.26
CA GLN A 142 6.77 18.94 -19.56
C GLN A 142 5.96 20.23 -19.56
N SER A 143 4.75 20.23 -18.99
CA SER A 143 3.91 21.43 -18.87
C SER A 143 4.60 22.51 -18.02
N LYS A 144 5.22 22.14 -16.89
CA LYS A 144 6.00 23.06 -16.06
C LYS A 144 7.19 23.66 -16.82
N GLN A 145 7.91 22.86 -17.59
CA GLN A 145 9.02 23.34 -18.42
C GLN A 145 8.55 24.31 -19.50
N ALA A 146 7.44 24.01 -20.18
CA ALA A 146 6.84 24.90 -21.18
C ALA A 146 6.39 26.23 -20.55
N LYS A 147 5.70 26.19 -19.40
CA LYS A 147 5.31 27.40 -18.65
C LYS A 147 6.52 28.26 -18.28
N LEU A 148 7.65 27.66 -17.88
CA LEU A 148 8.89 28.39 -17.60
C LEU A 148 9.49 29.05 -18.86
N GLN A 149 9.47 28.34 -19.99
CA GLN A 149 9.96 28.88 -21.27
C GLN A 149 9.07 30.04 -21.76
N GLU A 150 7.76 29.93 -21.64
CA GLU A 150 6.81 31.01 -21.97
C GLU A 150 7.03 32.23 -21.09
N GLN A 151 7.16 32.04 -19.77
CA GLN A 151 7.45 33.13 -18.83
C GLN A 151 8.78 33.81 -19.16
N LEU A 152 9.81 33.04 -19.53
CA LEU A 152 11.10 33.59 -19.96
C LEU A 152 10.97 34.40 -21.25
N ALA A 153 10.27 33.88 -22.26
CA ALA A 153 10.06 34.57 -23.53
C ALA A 153 9.26 35.88 -23.36
N GLN A 154 8.17 35.87 -22.58
CA GLN A 154 7.38 37.08 -22.27
C GLN A 154 8.21 38.13 -21.52
N THR A 155 9.04 37.67 -20.59
CA THR A 155 9.97 38.53 -19.87
C THR A 155 10.95 39.17 -20.85
N MET A 156 11.56 38.40 -21.76
CA MET A 156 12.46 38.93 -22.82
C MET A 156 11.77 39.90 -23.79
N GLU A 157 10.54 39.61 -24.21
CA GLU A 157 9.74 40.50 -25.09
C GLU A 157 9.40 41.82 -24.39
N SER A 158 9.00 41.77 -23.11
CA SER A 158 8.75 42.97 -22.30
C SER A 158 10.00 43.82 -22.08
N PHE A 159 11.20 43.20 -22.11
CA PHE A 159 12.48 43.90 -22.02
C PHE A 159 12.95 44.51 -23.34
N GLN A 160 12.50 44.01 -24.49
CA GLN A 160 12.88 44.54 -25.81
C GLN A 160 12.29 45.94 -26.11
N LEU A 161 11.34 46.41 -25.29
CA LEU A 161 10.73 47.75 -25.39
C LEU A 161 11.46 48.83 -24.57
N GLY A 162 12.51 48.51 -23.80
CA GLY A 162 13.29 49.47 -23.01
C GLY A 162 14.79 49.36 -23.27
N ASP A 163 15.41 50.46 -23.71
CA ASP A 163 16.85 50.57 -23.98
C ASP A 163 17.66 50.62 -22.68
N ASP A 164 17.90 49.47 -22.03
CA ASP A 164 18.79 49.36 -20.86
C ASP A 164 19.52 47.99 -20.84
N ALA A 165 20.64 47.90 -21.58
CA ALA A 165 21.46 46.70 -21.69
C ALA A 165 22.12 46.24 -20.36
N SER A 166 22.23 47.11 -19.35
CA SER A 166 22.79 46.79 -18.04
C SER A 166 21.82 45.96 -17.18
N THR A 167 20.52 46.25 -17.26
CA THR A 167 19.46 45.49 -16.57
C THR A 167 19.30 44.09 -17.14
N PHE A 168 19.62 43.92 -18.43
CA PHE A 168 19.58 42.62 -19.12
C PHE A 168 20.54 41.58 -18.52
N ASN A 169 21.79 41.97 -18.22
CA ASN A 169 22.78 41.04 -17.67
C ASN A 169 22.47 40.64 -16.22
N GLU A 170 22.06 41.59 -15.37
CA GLU A 170 21.68 41.28 -13.98
C GLU A 170 20.43 40.37 -13.90
N MET A 171 19.46 40.59 -14.79
CA MET A 171 18.25 39.78 -14.82
C MET A 171 18.48 38.41 -15.46
N ARG A 172 19.36 38.31 -16.46
CA ARG A 172 19.84 37.02 -16.99
C ARG A 172 20.47 36.19 -15.89
N ASP A 173 21.38 36.76 -15.10
CA ASP A 173 21.99 36.07 -13.96
C ASP A 173 20.97 35.63 -12.91
N LYS A 174 19.94 36.44 -12.64
CA LYS A 174 18.85 36.06 -11.73
C LYS A 174 17.98 34.92 -12.26
N ILE A 175 17.65 34.95 -13.55
CA ILE A 175 16.86 33.91 -14.21
C ILE A 175 17.66 32.61 -14.24
N ASP A 176 18.93 32.66 -14.63
CA ASP A 176 19.80 31.48 -14.66
C ASP A 176 19.98 30.90 -13.26
N ARG A 177 20.14 31.73 -12.22
CA ARG A 177 20.14 31.27 -10.82
C ARG A 177 18.82 30.64 -10.40
N ARG A 178 17.68 31.20 -10.83
CA ARG A 178 16.36 30.68 -10.46
C ARG A 178 16.06 29.36 -11.19
N ALA A 179 16.43 29.25 -12.46
CA ALA A 179 16.32 28.04 -13.26
C ALA A 179 17.22 26.93 -12.68
N ALA A 180 18.49 27.24 -12.41
CA ALA A 180 19.41 26.31 -11.77
C ALA A 180 18.92 25.87 -10.37
N ALA A 181 18.36 26.78 -9.58
CA ALA A 181 17.79 26.44 -8.27
C ALA A 181 16.52 25.58 -8.38
N ALA A 182 15.68 25.81 -9.40
CA ALA A 182 14.50 24.99 -9.66
C ALA A 182 14.89 23.59 -10.15
N GLU A 183 15.88 23.50 -11.04
CA GLU A 183 16.44 22.24 -11.53
C GLU A 183 17.10 21.44 -10.41
N ALA A 184 17.90 22.10 -9.56
CA ALA A 184 18.47 21.49 -8.36
C ALA A 184 17.38 20.99 -7.39
N LYS A 185 16.30 21.76 -7.18
CA LYS A 185 15.15 21.31 -6.37
C LYS A 185 14.40 20.15 -6.99
N MET A 186 14.30 20.06 -8.31
CA MET A 186 13.70 18.92 -9.00
C MET A 186 14.58 17.68 -8.91
N GLN A 187 15.89 17.82 -9.07
CA GLN A 187 16.85 16.73 -8.88
C GLN A 187 16.89 16.26 -7.42
N LEU A 188 16.83 17.17 -6.45
CA LEU A 188 16.70 16.83 -5.04
C LEU A 188 15.34 16.21 -4.73
N GLY A 189 14.25 16.66 -5.37
CA GLY A 189 12.91 16.08 -5.24
C GLY A 189 12.83 14.65 -5.79
N ALA A 190 13.39 14.43 -6.99
CA ALA A 190 13.50 13.11 -7.60
C ALA A 190 14.43 12.19 -6.78
N ALA A 191 15.60 12.69 -6.38
CA ALA A 191 16.52 11.97 -5.52
C ALA A 191 15.90 11.69 -4.15
N SER A 192 15.10 12.60 -3.58
CA SER A 192 14.45 12.44 -2.27
C SER A 192 13.30 11.45 -2.27
N VAL A 193 12.56 11.29 -3.37
CA VAL A 193 11.52 10.26 -3.47
C VAL A 193 12.15 8.89 -3.67
N ASP A 194 13.20 8.76 -4.50
CA ASP A 194 13.96 7.52 -4.62
C ASP A 194 14.72 7.16 -3.33
N THR A 195 15.33 8.12 -2.63
CA THR A 195 15.99 7.87 -1.34
C THR A 195 15.01 7.66 -0.19
N GLN A 196 13.89 8.40 -0.10
CA GLN A 196 12.85 8.08 0.89
C GLN A 196 12.22 6.72 0.64
N MET A 197 12.06 6.30 -0.61
CA MET A 197 11.52 4.98 -0.92
C MET A 197 12.53 3.87 -0.60
N GLN A 198 13.83 4.10 -0.87
CA GLN A 198 14.91 3.19 -0.44
C GLN A 198 15.11 3.16 1.08
N ASP A 199 14.96 4.29 1.77
CA ASP A 199 15.07 4.40 3.23
C ASP A 199 13.86 3.77 3.92
N ILE A 200 12.64 3.96 3.40
CA ILE A 200 11.44 3.26 3.88
C ILE A 200 11.56 1.75 3.61
N GLU A 201 12.08 1.32 2.46
CA GLU A 201 12.33 -0.09 2.17
C GLU A 201 13.43 -0.69 3.07
N ARG A 202 14.48 0.07 3.39
CA ARG A 202 15.52 -0.31 4.37
C ARG A 202 14.97 -0.41 5.78
N GLU A 203 14.21 0.58 6.22
CA GLU A 203 13.65 0.63 7.57
C GLU A 203 12.55 -0.44 7.76
N ALA A 204 11.79 -0.74 6.71
CA ALA A 204 10.89 -1.90 6.67
C ALA A 204 11.66 -3.24 6.71
N MET A 205 12.79 -3.35 5.99
CA MET A 205 13.66 -4.54 6.07
C MET A 205 14.32 -4.71 7.44
N ASP A 206 14.78 -3.63 8.07
CA ASP A 206 15.40 -3.67 9.40
C ASP A 206 14.40 -4.03 10.49
N MET A 207 13.15 -3.56 10.41
CA MET A 207 12.06 -4.03 11.29
C MET A 207 11.78 -5.52 11.08
N GLN A 208 11.71 -5.99 9.84
CA GLN A 208 11.50 -7.42 9.54
C GLN A 208 12.69 -8.30 9.97
N LEU A 209 13.91 -7.78 9.91
CA LEU A 209 15.12 -8.44 10.40
C LEU A 209 15.16 -8.50 11.93
N GLN A 210 14.77 -7.43 12.63
CA GLN A 210 14.67 -7.41 14.09
C GLN A 210 13.57 -8.35 14.60
N ASP A 211 12.41 -8.40 13.93
CA ASP A 211 11.34 -9.35 14.25
C ASP A 211 11.79 -10.80 14.02
N LYS A 212 12.50 -11.08 12.93
CA LYS A 212 13.09 -12.41 12.69
C LYS A 212 14.17 -12.76 13.71
N LEU A 213 14.99 -11.79 14.13
CA LEU A 213 16.04 -11.99 15.13
C LEU A 213 15.44 -12.23 16.52
N LEU A 214 14.33 -11.55 16.86
CA LEU A 214 13.53 -11.84 18.05
C LEU A 214 12.89 -13.22 18.00
N ALA A 215 12.37 -13.64 16.84
CA ALA A 215 11.85 -14.98 16.64
C ALA A 215 12.94 -16.05 16.80
N TYR A 216 14.13 -15.82 16.23
CA TYR A 216 15.30 -16.69 16.41
C TYR A 216 15.81 -16.73 17.85
N LYS A 217 15.83 -15.60 18.57
CA LYS A 217 16.21 -15.54 19.99
C LYS A 217 15.20 -16.27 20.88
N LYS A 218 13.92 -16.23 20.50
CA LYS A 218 12.83 -16.97 21.16
C LYS A 218 12.96 -18.48 20.90
N ASP A 219 13.26 -18.90 19.67
CA ASP A 219 13.51 -20.30 19.31
C ASP A 219 14.81 -20.85 19.93
N MET A 220 15.82 -20.01 20.14
CA MET A 220 17.07 -20.37 20.82
C MET A 220 17.03 -20.23 22.36
N GLY A 221 15.87 -19.86 22.94
CA GLY A 221 15.67 -19.83 24.40
C GLY A 221 16.48 -18.76 25.16
N LEU A 222 16.91 -17.68 24.50
CA LEU A 222 17.83 -16.67 25.06
C LEU A 222 17.14 -15.43 25.67
N LEU A 223 15.81 -15.42 25.80
CA LEU A 223 15.09 -14.39 26.56
C LEU A 223 14.96 -14.84 28.02
N GLY A 224 15.90 -14.42 28.85
CA GLY A 224 15.96 -14.73 30.27
C GLY A 224 14.75 -14.19 31.05
N ALA A 225 14.19 -15.05 31.89
CA ALA A 225 13.15 -14.73 32.86
C ALA A 225 13.75 -14.03 34.09
N GLY A 226 13.15 -12.91 34.51
CA GLY A 226 13.34 -12.25 35.82
C GLY A 226 14.71 -11.55 35.99
N THR A 227 14.89 -10.48 36.76
CA THR A 227 14.15 -9.99 37.93
C THR A 227 14.62 -8.55 38.25
N SER A 228 13.74 -7.77 38.89
CA SER A 228 14.01 -6.68 39.87
C SER A 228 14.56 -5.31 39.44
N ALA A 229 13.68 -4.29 39.51
CA ALA A 229 13.95 -3.09 40.32
C ALA A 229 13.86 -3.49 41.82
N PRO A 230 14.50 -2.83 42.82
CA PRO A 230 14.74 -1.38 43.04
C PRO A 230 16.20 -1.04 43.46
N THR A 231 16.73 0.19 43.56
CA THR A 231 16.52 1.27 44.56
C THR A 231 17.65 2.32 44.30
N PRO A 232 17.52 3.62 44.63
CA PRO A 232 18.57 4.63 44.36
C PRO A 232 19.65 4.63 45.44
N GLN A 233 20.93 4.58 45.05
CA GLN A 233 22.09 4.68 45.97
C GLN A 233 23.03 5.84 45.63
N ALA A 234 23.04 6.78 46.56
CA ALA A 234 24.11 7.61 47.13
C ALA A 234 25.49 7.72 46.46
N LEU A 235 25.99 8.96 46.49
CA LEU A 235 27.38 9.36 46.22
C LEU A 235 28.38 8.69 47.18
N PRO A 236 29.61 8.38 46.72
CA PRO A 236 30.67 7.91 47.61
C PRO A 236 31.38 9.08 48.31
N ALA A 237 31.58 8.89 49.62
CA ALA A 237 32.51 9.65 50.44
C ALA A 237 33.88 8.96 50.36
N GLU A 238 34.89 9.67 49.84
CA GLU A 238 36.30 9.34 50.07
C GLU A 238 36.73 10.06 51.36
N GLY A 239 37.08 9.28 52.36
CA GLY A 239 37.90 9.71 53.48
C GLY A 239 39.29 9.11 53.33
N GLU A 240 40.32 9.92 53.57
CA GLU A 240 41.45 9.66 54.49
C GLU A 240 42.53 10.73 54.26
N THR A 241 42.54 11.78 55.11
CA THR A 241 43.47 11.98 56.25
C THR A 241 44.72 12.81 55.90
N SER A 242 44.90 13.93 56.60
CA SER A 242 46.06 14.17 57.49
C SER A 242 46.22 15.65 57.84
N GLY A 243 46.29 15.92 59.16
CA GLY A 243 46.95 17.07 59.79
C GLY A 243 46.27 18.44 59.60
N GLY A 244 45.84 19.18 60.61
CA GLY A 244 46.29 19.22 61.99
C GLY A 244 46.43 20.68 62.40
N ASN A 245 45.70 21.04 63.46
CA ASN A 245 46.04 22.06 64.44
C ASN A 245 45.75 23.55 64.17
N ASN A 246 44.93 24.06 65.09
CA ASN A 246 44.98 25.34 65.78
C ASN A 246 44.31 26.58 65.16
N GLY A 247 43.22 26.99 65.82
CA GLY A 247 43.30 28.20 66.63
C GLY A 247 42.83 29.50 66.01
N SER A 248 41.58 29.83 66.34
CA SER A 248 41.18 31.14 66.89
C SER A 248 41.11 32.38 66.00
N ARG A 249 39.97 33.07 66.21
CA ARG A 249 39.78 34.53 66.33
C ARG A 249 39.65 35.37 65.05
N SER A 250 38.43 35.90 64.94
CA SER A 250 38.09 37.33 65.01
C SER A 250 38.50 38.22 63.84
N GLY A 251 37.49 38.88 63.27
CA GLY A 251 37.61 40.04 62.39
C GLY A 251 36.38 40.17 61.53
#